data_AF-A0A7J9GIY2-F1
#
_entry.id   AF-A0A7J9GIY2-F1
#
_cell.length_a   1.000
_cell.length_b   1.000
_cell.length_c   1.000
_cell.angle_alpha   90.00
_cell.angle_beta   90.00
_cell.angle_gamma   90.00
#
_symmetry.space_group_name_H-M   'P 1'
#
loop_
_entity.id
_entity.type
_entity.pdbx_description
1 polymer ?
#
loop_
_entity_poly.entity_id
_entity_poly.type
_entity_poly.pdbx_seq_one_letter_code
_entity_poly.pdbx_strand_id
1 'polypeptide(L)' 'MMSTNVKKLFIDVYVTIFGVKVIAMNSHRLSGKGRRMRPIMGHTMHYRRMIITLQSDYSIPSLRMKRT' A
#
# COMPACT_ATOMS: atom_id res chain seq x y z
N MET A 1 10.35 -8.60 -0.53
CA MET A 1 9.90 -7.43 -1.33
C MET A 1 8.98 -7.92 -2.45
N MET A 2 8.11 -7.06 -3.00
CA MET A 2 7.31 -7.46 -4.19
C MET A 2 8.17 -7.53 -5.44
N SER A 3 7.85 -8.47 -6.33
CA SER A 3 8.49 -8.60 -7.63
C SER A 3 8.26 -7.34 -8.48
N THR A 4 9.22 -6.99 -9.34
CA THR A 4 9.19 -5.83 -10.23
C THR A 4 7.96 -5.86 -11.15
N ASN A 5 7.58 -7.03 -11.66
CA ASN A 5 6.40 -7.20 -12.50
C ASN A 5 5.11 -6.82 -11.79
N VAL A 6 4.98 -7.19 -10.51
CA VAL A 6 3.82 -6.83 -9.69
C VAL A 6 3.78 -5.33 -9.44
N LYS A 7 4.93 -4.73 -9.12
CA LYS A 7 5.01 -3.27 -8.92
C LYS A 7 4.63 -2.51 -10.19
N LYS A 8 5.11 -2.96 -11.36
CA LYS A 8 4.79 -2.35 -12.66
C LYS A 8 3.29 -2.41 -12.95
N LEU A 9 2.68 -3.59 -12.80
CA LEU A 9 1.23 -3.75 -12.93
C LEU A 9 0.45 -2.78 -12.04
N PHE A 10 0.87 -2.63 -10.78
CA PHE A 10 0.22 -1.67 -9.88
C PHE A 10 0.40 -0.22 -10.32
N ILE A 11 1.56 0.18 -10.84
CA ILE A 11 1.73 1.52 -11.42
C ILE A 11 0.72 1.73 -12.55
N ASP A 12 0.67 0.80 -13.50
CA ASP A 12 -0.16 0.91 -14.70
C ASP A 12 -1.65 0.99 -14.34
N VAL A 13 -2.09 0.17 -13.39
CA VAL A 13 -3.46 0.18 -12.86
C VAL A 13 -3.78 1.52 -12.17
N TYR A 14 -2.88 2.06 -11.36
CA TYR A 14 -3.12 3.33 -10.66
C TYR A 14 -3.12 4.54 -11.59
N VAL A 15 -2.21 4.58 -12.56
CA VAL A 15 -2.17 5.60 -13.61
C VAL A 15 -3.49 5.58 -14.39
N THR A 16 -4.00 4.39 -14.72
CA THR A 16 -5.23 4.24 -15.50
C THR A 16 -6.49 4.62 -14.70
N ILE A 17 -6.61 4.18 -13.44
CA ILE A 17 -7.83 4.36 -12.64
C ILE A 17 -7.90 5.77 -12.03
N PHE A 18 -6.76 6.35 -11.66
CA PHE A 18 -6.73 7.62 -10.91
C PHE A 18 -6.14 8.79 -11.71
N GLY A 19 -5.59 8.55 -12.91
CA GLY A 19 -5.02 9.62 -13.75
C GLY A 19 -3.80 10.29 -13.12
N VAL A 20 -3.16 9.64 -12.15
CA VAL A 20 -2.01 10.20 -11.41
C VAL A 20 -0.70 9.71 -11.98
N LYS A 21 0.32 10.56 -11.91
CA LYS A 21 1.68 10.16 -12.27
C LYS A 21 2.44 9.66 -11.04
N VAL A 22 2.76 8.37 -11.03
CA VAL A 22 3.54 7.72 -9.98
C VAL A 22 5.04 7.85 -10.30
N ILE A 23 5.81 8.35 -9.33
CA ILE A 23 7.27 8.52 -9.45
C ILE A 23 8.00 7.33 -8.82
N ALA A 24 7.51 6.83 -7.69
CA ALA A 24 8.15 5.74 -6.98
C ALA A 24 7.14 4.83 -6.28
N MET A 25 7.48 3.55 -6.21
CA MET A 25 6.71 2.54 -5.48
C MET A 25 7.60 1.70 -4.57
N ASN A 26 7.38 1.86 -3.27
CA ASN A 26 8.09 1.14 -2.23
C ASN A 26 7.19 0.07 -1.63
N SER A 27 7.72 -1.14 -1.46
CA SER A 27 7.02 -2.21 -0.77
C SER A 27 7.88 -2.81 0.33
N HIS A 28 7.33 -2.85 1.54
CA HIS A 28 8.01 -3.42 2.68
C HIS A 28 7.04 -4.27 3.50
N ARG A 29 7.61 -5.17 4.32
CA ARG A 29 6.81 -5.92 5.28
C ARG A 29 6.39 -4.97 6.39
N LEU A 30 5.12 -4.98 6.74
CA LEU A 30 4.65 -4.21 7.88
C LEU A 30 5.25 -4.80 9.15
N SER A 31 5.75 -3.94 10.03
CA SER A 31 6.07 -4.39 11.38
C SER A 31 4.76 -4.85 12.02
N GLY A 32 4.69 -6.12 12.38
CA GLY A 32 3.56 -6.65 13.13
C GLY A 32 3.51 -5.91 14.46
N LYS A 33 2.44 -5.15 14.71
CA LYS A 33 2.21 -4.58 16.04
C LYS A 33 1.77 -5.74 16.94
N GLY A 34 2.70 -6.29 17.71
CA GLY A 34 2.42 -7.33 18.69
C GLY A 34 1.54 -6.80 19.82
N ARG A 35 0.22 -6.78 19.62
CA ARG A 35 -0.73 -6.52 20.70
C ARG A 35 -0.87 -7.84 21.49
N ARG A 36 -0.22 -7.93 22.64
CA ARG A 36 -0.31 -9.10 23.52
C ARG A 36 -1.75 -9.21 24.04
N MET A 37 -2.48 -10.25 23.65
CA MET A 37 -3.81 -10.56 24.15
C MET A 37 -3.76 -11.90 24.91
N ARG A 38 -3.22 -11.86 26.15
CA ARG A 38 -3.03 -13.02 27.05
C ARG A 38 -2.40 -14.27 26.37
N PRO A 39 -2.52 -15.54 26.82
CA PRO A 39 -1.44 -16.54 26.67
C PRO A 39 -1.25 -17.06 25.24
N ILE A 40 -2.11 -16.64 24.30
CA ILE A 40 -2.10 -17.11 22.93
C ILE A 40 -1.38 -16.04 22.09
N MET A 41 -0.15 -16.35 21.69
CA MET A 41 0.61 -15.56 20.73
C MET A 41 -0.07 -15.73 19.37
N GLY A 42 -0.98 -14.81 19.01
CA GLY A 42 -1.64 -14.82 17.72
C GLY A 42 -0.61 -14.84 16.59
N HIS A 43 -0.83 -15.69 15.58
CA HIS A 43 0.06 -15.78 14.42
C HIS A 43 0.31 -14.39 13.81
N THR A 44 1.57 -14.11 13.48
CA THR A 44 1.95 -12.82 12.90
C THR A 44 1.30 -12.66 11.53
N MET A 45 0.41 -11.67 11.41
CA MET A 45 -0.21 -11.28 10.16
C MET A 45 0.86 -10.86 9.12
N HIS A 46 1.07 -11.65 8.07
CA HIS A 46 2.11 -11.44 7.05
C HIS A 46 1.71 -10.48 5.92
N TYR A 47 1.24 -9.26 6.24
CA TYR A 47 0.90 -8.27 5.22
C TYR A 47 2.12 -7.46 4.74
N ARG A 48 2.06 -7.00 3.49
CA ARG A 48 3.01 -6.07 2.88
C ARG A 48 2.30 -4.73 2.64
N ARG A 49 2.95 -3.63 3.01
CA ARG A 49 2.48 -2.27 2.70
C ARG A 49 3.15 -1.79 1.42
N MET A 50 2.36 -1.17 0.56
CA MET A 50 2.85 -0.42 -0.58
C MET A 50 2.70 1.08 -0.31
N ILE A 51 3.79 1.82 -0.45
CA ILE A 51 3.83 3.28 -0.37
C ILE A 51 4.11 3.78 -1.79
N ILE A 52 3.21 4.61 -2.29
CA ILE A 52 3.26 5.17 -3.64
C ILE A 52 3.60 6.66 -3.49
N THR A 53 4.60 7.12 -4.22
CA THR A 53 4.97 8.54 -4.29
C THR A 53 4.47 9.10 -5.60
N LEU A 54 3.66 10.15 -5.52
CA LEU A 54 3.12 10.86 -6.68
C LEU A 54 3.95 12.10 -6.97
N GLN A 55 3.83 12.63 -8.19
CA GLN A 55 4.33 13.96 -8.50
C GLN A 55 3.53 15.01 -7.69
N SER A 56 4.18 16.10 -7.26
CA SER A 56 3.66 17.10 -6.31
C SER A 56 2.29 17.66 -6.66
N ASP A 57 1.98 17.69 -7.96
CA ASP A 57 0.76 18.30 -8.49
C ASP A 57 -0.44 17.34 -8.40
N TYR A 58 -0.21 16.10 -7.98
CA TYR A 58 -1.24 15.09 -7.77
C TYR A 58 -1.52 14.88 -6.29
N SER A 59 -2.79 15.04 -5.93
CA SER A 59 -3.29 14.73 -4.59
C SER A 59 -3.91 13.32 -4.55
N ILE A 60 -3.94 12.75 -3.34
CA ILE A 60 -4.11 11.31 -3.07
C ILE A 60 -5.29 10.65 -3.82
N PRO A 61 -5.09 9.44 -4.40
CA PRO A 61 -6.16 8.49 -4.75
C PRO A 61 -6.80 7.96 -3.46
N SER A 62 -7.61 8.78 -2.80
CA SER A 62 -8.29 8.34 -1.60
C SER A 62 -9.45 7.43 -2.01
N LEU A 63 -9.42 6.16 -1.62
CA LEU A 63 -10.64 5.36 -1.39
C LEU A 63 -11.37 5.93 -0.16
N ARG A 64 -11.64 7.25 -0.14
CA ARG A 64 -12.36 7.87 0.97
C ARG A 64 -13.82 7.46 0.81
N MET A 65 -14.19 6.44 1.57
CA MET A 65 -15.56 6.04 1.86
C MET A 65 -16.41 7.30 2.00
N LYS A 66 -17.37 7.50 1.07
CA LYS A 66 -18.45 8.48 1.26
C LYS A 66 -19.09 8.13 2.59
N ARG A 67 -18.87 8.95 3.61
CA ARG A 67 -19.73 8.97 4.79
C ARG A 67 -20.97 9.72 4.36
N THR A 68 -21.95 8.97 3.84
CA THR A 68 -23.35 9.40 3.86
C THR A 68 -23.83 9.41 5.30
#